data_AF-A0A0C5VTB0-F1
#
_entry.id   AF-A0A0C5VTB0-F1
#
_cell.length_a   1.000
_cell.length_b   1.000
_cell.length_c   1.000
_cell.angle_alpha   90.00
_cell.angle_beta   90.00
_cell.angle_gamma   90.00
#
_symmetry.space_group_name_H-M   'P 1'
#
loop_
_entity.id
_entity.type
_entity.pdbx_description
1 polymer ?
#
loop_
_entity_poly.entity_id
_entity_poly.type
_entity_poly.pdbx_seq_one_letter_code
_entity_poly.pdbx_strand_id
1 'polypeptide(L)'
;MKTCSKQFGVGMIEILVALLVITIGLVGATGMNAVGLKNSVTSMHRSNAMFLANSIAEKIRSTGPNSIYVNLSTPSNQSCNGTSVSCTTDQLVTFYKSEWLCQLGAGGSVCKDNLMVDGILSDATGKITLLADQTYQVEITFRDTIAFNSDGSRDADGALVTLTSVINPN
;
A
#
# COMPACT_ATOMS: atom_id res chain seq x y z
N MET A 1 21.72 33.90 -58.93
CA MET A 1 22.55 34.49 -57.86
C MET A 1 22.30 33.71 -56.57
N LYS A 2 23.29 32.97 -56.06
CA LYS A 2 23.19 32.30 -54.76
C LYS A 2 23.84 33.21 -53.72
N THR A 3 23.03 33.76 -52.83
CA THR A 3 23.50 34.54 -51.68
C THR A 3 24.14 33.58 -50.67
N CYS A 4 25.45 33.72 -50.44
CA CYS A 4 26.14 33.01 -49.37
C CYS A 4 25.70 33.58 -48.02
N SER A 5 24.98 32.78 -47.24
CA SER A 5 24.64 33.11 -45.86
C SER A 5 25.90 33.00 -45.00
N LYS A 6 26.20 34.05 -44.22
CA LYS A 6 27.37 34.12 -43.35
C LYS A 6 27.13 33.19 -42.16
N GLN A 7 27.83 32.06 -42.10
CA GLN A 7 27.76 31.14 -40.97
C GLN A 7 28.46 31.82 -39.77
N PHE A 8 27.68 32.32 -38.82
CA PHE A 8 28.20 32.72 -37.52
C PHE A 8 28.56 31.45 -36.76
N GLY A 9 29.85 31.20 -36.58
CA GLY A 9 30.34 30.06 -35.81
C GLY A 9 29.94 30.20 -34.34
N VAL A 10 29.46 29.10 -33.76
CA VAL A 10 29.15 28.98 -32.33
C VAL A 10 30.42 29.29 -31.54
N GLY A 11 30.38 30.35 -30.72
CA GLY A 11 31.53 30.72 -29.90
C GLY A 11 31.80 29.66 -28.82
N MET A 12 33.06 29.46 -28.42
CA MET A 12 33.40 28.55 -27.30
C MET A 12 32.60 28.86 -26.02
N ILE A 13 32.31 30.14 -25.78
CA ILE A 13 31.48 30.59 -24.67
C ILE A 13 30.01 30.14 -24.76
N GLU A 14 29.47 30.03 -25.98
CA GLU A 14 28.08 29.64 -26.23
C GLU A 14 27.86 28.16 -25.90
N ILE A 15 28.83 27.32 -26.26
CA ILE A 15 28.82 25.89 -25.93
C ILE A 15 28.97 25.67 -24.42
N LEU A 16 29.83 26.45 -23.76
CA LEU A 16 30.00 26.37 -22.30
C LEU A 16 28.71 26.78 -21.56
N VAL A 17 28.05 27.85 -22.00
CA VAL A 17 26.77 28.29 -21.41
C VAL A 17 25.66 27.28 -21.72
N ALA A 18 25.60 26.71 -22.93
CA ALA A 18 24.62 25.69 -23.28
C ALA A 18 24.78 24.43 -22.40
N LEU A 19 26.01 23.95 -22.20
CA LEU A 19 26.28 22.82 -21.31
C LEU A 19 25.93 23.15 -19.84
N LEU A 20 26.23 24.36 -19.37
CA LEU A 20 25.84 24.80 -18.03
C LEU A 20 24.32 24.76 -17.84
N VAL A 21 23.55 25.30 -18.80
CA VAL A 21 22.08 25.31 -18.70
C VAL A 21 21.52 23.89 -18.79
N ILE A 22 22.04 23.03 -19.67
CA ILE A 22 21.60 21.64 -19.82
C ILE A 22 21.87 20.84 -18.54
N THR A 23 23.05 20.98 -17.93
CA THR A 23 23.38 20.25 -16.70
C THR A 23 22.47 20.65 -15.54
N ILE A 24 22.21 21.95 -15.34
CA ILE A 24 21.26 22.44 -14.33
C ILE A 24 19.84 21.91 -14.61
N GLY A 25 19.41 21.96 -15.88
CA GLY A 25 18.10 21.44 -16.29
C GLY A 25 17.93 19.94 -16.02
N LEU A 26 18.95 19.13 -16.26
CA LEU A 26 18.91 17.68 -16.05
C LEU A 26 18.84 17.30 -14.56
N VAL A 27 19.57 18.02 -13.71
CA VAL A 27 19.49 17.85 -12.25
C VAL A 27 18.09 18.17 -11.76
N GLY A 28 17.48 19.26 -12.25
CA GLY A 28 16.10 19.63 -11.95
C GLY A 28 15.08 18.57 -12.38
N ALA A 29 15.19 18.06 -13.62
CA ALA A 29 14.30 17.02 -14.14
C ALA A 29 14.38 15.72 -13.33
N THR A 30 15.57 15.35 -12.86
CA THR A 30 15.78 14.16 -12.03
C THR A 30 15.07 14.29 -10.68
N GLY A 31 15.11 15.48 -10.06
CA GLY A 31 14.37 15.76 -8.84
C GLY A 31 12.85 15.58 -9.02
N MET A 32 12.30 16.02 -10.14
CA MET A 32 10.87 15.83 -10.45
C MET A 32 10.52 14.34 -10.65
N ASN A 33 11.37 13.59 -11.35
CA ASN A 33 11.18 12.14 -11.54
C ASN A 33 11.16 11.40 -10.19
N ALA A 34 12.01 11.79 -9.23
CA ALA A 34 12.02 11.19 -7.90
C ALA A 34 10.70 11.40 -7.12
N VAL A 35 10.10 12.58 -7.22
CA VAL A 35 8.78 12.86 -6.64
C VAL A 35 7.68 12.05 -7.31
N GLY A 36 7.76 11.86 -8.64
CA GLY A 36 6.83 10.99 -9.38
C GLY A 36 6.89 9.54 -8.90
N LEU A 37 8.09 8.98 -8.69
CA LEU A 37 8.26 7.64 -8.14
C LEU A 37 7.68 7.52 -6.73
N LYS A 38 7.96 8.50 -5.85
CA LYS A 38 7.37 8.56 -4.51
C LYS A 38 5.85 8.43 -4.56
N ASN A 39 5.21 9.29 -5.34
CA ASN A 39 3.76 9.31 -5.45
C ASN A 39 3.22 7.99 -6.00
N SER A 40 3.94 7.34 -6.91
CA SER A 40 3.56 6.05 -7.47
C SER A 40 3.60 4.93 -6.42
N VAL A 41 4.66 4.88 -5.60
CA VAL A 41 4.79 3.90 -4.50
C VAL A 41 3.70 4.11 -3.44
N THR A 42 3.51 5.35 -2.95
CA THR A 42 2.45 5.64 -1.98
C THR A 42 1.05 5.31 -2.54
N SER A 43 0.80 5.57 -3.83
CA SER A 43 -0.46 5.24 -4.48
C SER A 43 -0.69 3.73 -4.62
N MET A 44 0.38 2.95 -4.84
CA MET A 44 0.32 1.49 -4.86
C MET A 44 -0.06 0.95 -3.48
N HIS A 45 0.60 1.40 -2.41
CA HIS A 45 0.27 0.98 -1.04
C HIS A 45 -1.17 1.32 -0.67
N ARG A 46 -1.65 2.52 -1.04
CA ARG A 46 -3.05 2.91 -0.84
C ARG A 46 -4.01 2.00 -1.62
N SER A 47 -3.71 1.69 -2.87
CA SER A 47 -4.53 0.79 -3.70
C SER A 47 -4.60 -0.61 -3.09
N ASN A 48 -3.46 -1.15 -2.63
CA ASN A 48 -3.41 -2.46 -1.96
C ASN A 48 -4.20 -2.44 -0.64
N ALA A 49 -4.06 -1.41 0.18
CA ALA A 49 -4.83 -1.28 1.41
C ALA A 49 -6.34 -1.17 1.14
N MET A 50 -6.75 -0.41 0.13
CA MET A 50 -8.17 -0.35 -0.28
C MET A 50 -8.69 -1.68 -0.80
N PHE A 51 -7.88 -2.41 -1.57
CA PHE A 51 -8.21 -3.76 -2.01
C PHE A 51 -8.44 -4.70 -0.81
N LEU A 52 -7.54 -4.67 0.18
CA LEU A 52 -7.67 -5.47 1.41
C LEU A 52 -8.85 -5.05 2.29
N ALA A 53 -9.18 -3.76 2.35
CA ALA A 53 -10.34 -3.28 3.07
C ALA A 53 -11.65 -3.75 2.41
N ASN A 54 -11.71 -3.74 1.08
CA ASN A 54 -12.86 -4.23 0.33
C ASN A 54 -12.98 -5.76 0.41
N SER A 55 -11.86 -6.50 0.38
CA SER A 55 -11.89 -7.95 0.46
C SER A 55 -12.42 -8.44 1.81
N ILE A 56 -12.03 -7.81 2.92
CA ILE A 56 -12.58 -8.15 4.24
C ILE A 56 -14.03 -7.69 4.39
N ALA A 57 -14.40 -6.54 3.80
CA ALA A 57 -15.78 -6.08 3.80
C ALA A 57 -16.72 -7.09 3.13
N GLU A 58 -16.30 -7.64 1.99
CA GLU A 58 -17.09 -8.65 1.29
C GLU A 58 -17.22 -9.94 2.10
N LYS A 59 -16.14 -10.38 2.76
CA LYS A 59 -16.17 -11.54 3.65
C LYS A 59 -17.10 -11.33 4.85
N ILE A 60 -17.13 -10.13 5.43
CA ILE A 60 -18.06 -9.77 6.51
C ILE A 60 -19.51 -9.81 6.01
N ARG A 61 -19.80 -9.25 4.82
CA ARG A 61 -21.16 -9.32 4.24
C ARG A 61 -21.60 -10.76 3.94
N SER A 62 -20.69 -11.58 3.43
CA SER A 62 -20.96 -12.98 3.09
C SER A 62 -21.27 -13.85 4.31
N THR A 63 -20.58 -13.62 5.43
CA THR A 63 -20.77 -14.40 6.68
C THR A 63 -21.79 -13.79 7.64
N GLY A 64 -22.18 -12.54 7.40
CA GLY A 64 -23.01 -11.74 8.28
C GLY A 64 -22.26 -11.21 9.52
N PRO A 65 -22.96 -10.47 10.39
CA PRO A 65 -22.37 -9.92 11.60
C PRO A 65 -21.83 -11.02 12.54
N ASN A 66 -20.54 -11.00 12.81
CA ASN A 66 -19.86 -11.90 13.75
C ASN A 66 -18.81 -11.16 14.59
N SER A 67 -18.81 -11.34 15.91
CA SER A 67 -17.88 -10.67 16.83
C SER A 67 -16.43 -11.17 16.73
N ILE A 68 -16.20 -12.32 16.09
CA ILE A 68 -14.87 -12.90 15.88
C ILE A 68 -14.00 -12.00 14.99
N TYR A 69 -14.60 -11.20 14.10
CA TYR A 69 -13.90 -10.23 13.26
C TYR A 69 -13.14 -9.14 14.04
N VAL A 70 -13.62 -8.79 15.24
CA VAL A 70 -13.03 -7.72 16.07
C VAL A 70 -11.81 -8.21 16.85
N ASN A 71 -11.75 -9.51 17.14
CA ASN A 71 -10.66 -10.13 17.88
C ASN A 71 -9.54 -10.54 16.92
N LEU A 72 -8.76 -9.53 16.51
CA LEU A 72 -7.54 -9.72 15.72
C LEU A 72 -6.41 -10.20 16.62
N SER A 73 -6.17 -11.51 16.60
CA SER A 73 -5.00 -12.16 17.19
C SER A 73 -4.05 -12.60 16.08
N THR A 74 -2.94 -13.27 16.41
CA THR A 74 -2.12 -13.95 15.40
C THR A 74 -2.97 -14.87 14.51
N PRO A 75 -2.65 -14.97 13.21
CA PRO A 75 -3.33 -15.90 12.31
C PRO A 75 -3.37 -17.32 12.88
N SER A 76 -4.53 -17.95 12.78
CA SER A 76 -4.69 -19.35 13.15
C SER A 76 -4.40 -20.27 11.97
N ASN A 77 -3.93 -21.48 12.25
CA ASN A 77 -3.74 -22.54 11.27
C ASN A 77 -5.05 -23.15 10.73
N GLN A 78 -6.22 -22.65 11.16
CA GLN A 78 -7.51 -23.09 10.65
C GLN A 78 -7.63 -22.73 9.18
N SER A 79 -7.53 -23.73 8.30
CA SER A 79 -7.85 -23.59 6.87
C SER A 79 -9.30 -23.98 6.63
N CYS A 80 -10.02 -23.15 5.90
CA CYS A 80 -11.32 -23.47 5.30
C CYS A 80 -11.24 -23.48 3.77
N ASN A 81 -10.02 -23.58 3.24
CA ASN A 81 -9.74 -23.58 1.81
C ASN A 81 -9.47 -25.02 1.35
N GLY A 82 -10.51 -25.70 0.84
CA GLY A 82 -10.41 -27.07 0.33
C GLY A 82 -11.77 -27.69 0.02
N THR A 83 -11.82 -28.59 -0.96
CA THR A 83 -13.06 -29.24 -1.41
C THR A 83 -13.59 -30.31 -0.45
N SER A 84 -12.76 -30.77 0.50
CA SER A 84 -13.07 -31.80 1.50
C SER A 84 -13.08 -31.26 2.94
N VAL A 85 -13.06 -29.94 3.12
CA VAL A 85 -13.15 -29.28 4.42
C VAL A 85 -14.54 -28.70 4.60
N SER A 86 -15.22 -29.07 5.69
CA SER A 86 -16.47 -28.44 6.12
C SER A 86 -16.18 -27.54 7.33
N CYS A 87 -16.38 -26.23 7.18
CA CYS A 87 -16.20 -25.27 8.26
C CYS A 87 -17.55 -24.78 8.78
N THR A 88 -17.65 -24.62 10.11
CA THR A 88 -18.73 -23.83 10.70
C THR A 88 -18.55 -22.34 10.36
N THR A 89 -19.59 -21.53 10.52
CA THR A 89 -19.50 -20.07 10.30
C THR A 89 -18.37 -19.43 11.11
N ASP A 90 -18.17 -19.85 12.37
CA ASP A 90 -17.10 -19.32 13.22
C ASP A 90 -15.70 -19.73 12.77
N GLN A 91 -15.53 -20.95 12.26
CA GLN A 91 -14.28 -21.40 11.66
C GLN A 91 -13.99 -20.65 10.35
N LEU A 92 -15.01 -20.39 9.56
CA LEU A 92 -14.90 -19.64 8.31
C LEU A 92 -14.50 -18.18 8.55
N VAL A 93 -15.14 -17.51 9.51
CA VAL A 93 -14.77 -16.13 9.92
C VAL A 93 -13.34 -16.10 10.46
N THR A 94 -12.94 -17.11 11.24
CA THR A 94 -11.57 -17.25 11.76
C THR A 94 -10.54 -17.41 10.64
N PHE A 95 -10.85 -18.18 9.61
CA PHE A 95 -10.02 -18.30 8.41
C PHE A 95 -9.96 -16.98 7.62
N TYR A 96 -11.08 -16.31 7.40
CA TYR A 96 -11.11 -15.04 6.67
C TYR A 96 -10.29 -13.93 7.33
N LYS A 97 -10.34 -13.82 8.66
CA LYS A 97 -9.48 -12.87 9.37
C LYS A 97 -8.01 -13.29 9.34
N SER A 98 -7.69 -14.60 9.42
CA SER A 98 -6.30 -15.06 9.39
C SER A 98 -5.66 -14.83 8.03
N GLU A 99 -6.39 -15.08 6.94
CA GLU A 99 -6.00 -14.77 5.57
C GLU A 99 -5.73 -13.27 5.40
N TRP A 100 -6.64 -12.42 5.89
CA TRP A 100 -6.49 -10.96 5.81
C TRP A 100 -5.28 -10.44 6.61
N LEU A 101 -5.07 -10.97 7.81
CA LEU A 101 -3.90 -10.66 8.63
C LEU A 101 -2.59 -11.10 7.94
N CYS A 102 -2.58 -12.27 7.30
CA CYS A 102 -1.46 -12.73 6.50
C CYS A 102 -1.16 -11.82 5.32
N GLN A 103 -2.20 -11.31 4.64
CA GLN A 103 -2.05 -10.33 3.56
C GLN A 103 -1.46 -8.99 4.04
N LEU A 104 -1.72 -8.61 5.30
CA LEU A 104 -1.10 -7.47 5.98
C LEU A 104 0.30 -7.77 6.55
N GLY A 105 0.81 -9.00 6.38
CA GLY A 105 2.13 -9.41 6.87
C GLY A 105 2.17 -9.90 8.31
N ALA A 106 1.04 -9.93 9.02
CA ALA A 106 0.97 -10.54 10.33
C ALA A 106 0.93 -12.07 10.19
N GLY A 107 1.79 -12.82 10.91
CA GLY A 107 1.66 -14.28 11.05
C GLY A 107 2.86 -15.15 10.65
N GLY A 108 3.93 -14.57 10.12
CA GLY A 108 5.19 -15.31 9.89
C GLY A 108 4.99 -16.59 9.08
N SER A 109 5.47 -17.72 9.61
CA SER A 109 5.40 -19.03 8.95
C SER A 109 3.98 -19.59 8.79
N VAL A 110 3.04 -19.26 9.67
CA VAL A 110 1.63 -19.72 9.59
C VAL A 110 1.01 -19.36 8.24
N CYS A 111 1.31 -18.16 7.75
CA CYS A 111 0.74 -17.65 6.50
C CYS A 111 1.17 -18.46 5.29
N LYS A 112 2.46 -18.78 5.19
CA LYS A 112 3.01 -19.53 4.05
C LYS A 112 2.79 -21.03 4.17
N ASP A 113 3.02 -21.58 5.36
CA ASP A 113 3.08 -23.03 5.56
C ASP A 113 1.69 -23.65 5.71
N ASN A 114 0.74 -22.95 6.33
CA ASN A 114 -0.59 -23.48 6.62
C ASN A 114 -1.69 -22.89 5.73
N LEU A 115 -1.63 -21.58 5.48
CA LEU A 115 -2.69 -20.87 4.75
C LEU A 115 -2.35 -20.67 3.26
N MET A 116 -1.08 -20.84 2.88
CA MET A 116 -0.56 -20.58 1.52
C MET A 116 -0.89 -19.16 1.02
N VAL A 117 -0.83 -18.18 1.93
CA VAL A 117 -1.13 -16.76 1.67
C VAL A 117 0.15 -15.95 1.78
N ASP A 118 0.48 -15.24 0.70
CA ASP A 118 1.55 -14.24 0.70
C ASP A 118 1.04 -12.86 1.15
N GLY A 119 1.94 -12.11 1.80
CA GLY A 119 1.69 -10.73 2.19
C GLY A 119 1.64 -9.81 0.98
N ILE A 120 0.55 -9.04 0.84
CA ILE A 120 0.40 -7.99 -0.17
C ILE A 120 0.96 -6.66 0.36
N LEU A 121 0.78 -6.43 1.66
CA LEU A 121 1.20 -5.22 2.35
C LEU A 121 1.88 -5.61 3.66
N SER A 122 3.08 -6.20 3.55
CA SER A 122 3.73 -6.95 4.63
C SER A 122 4.11 -6.15 5.89
N ASP A 123 4.15 -4.82 5.79
CA ASP A 123 4.48 -3.91 6.89
C ASP A 123 3.25 -3.15 7.43
N ALA A 124 2.05 -3.64 7.12
CA ALA A 124 0.81 -3.02 7.57
C ALA A 124 0.26 -3.67 8.83
N THR A 125 -0.62 -2.95 9.52
CA THR A 125 -1.39 -3.44 10.65
C THR A 125 -2.85 -3.11 10.44
N GLY A 126 -3.71 -4.08 10.71
CA GLY A 126 -5.16 -3.95 10.61
C GLY A 126 -5.80 -3.85 11.97
N LYS A 127 -6.88 -3.08 12.08
CA LYS A 127 -7.77 -3.04 13.24
C LYS A 127 -9.21 -3.08 12.76
N ILE A 128 -10.02 -3.96 13.32
CA ILE A 128 -11.46 -4.03 13.05
C ILE A 128 -12.18 -3.71 14.36
N THR A 129 -13.11 -2.76 14.33
CA THR A 129 -13.91 -2.36 15.48
C THR A 129 -15.38 -2.49 15.13
N LEU A 130 -16.18 -3.09 16.02
CA LEU A 130 -17.63 -3.10 15.89
C LEU A 130 -18.19 -1.79 16.44
N LEU A 131 -18.90 -1.05 15.60
CA LEU A 131 -19.64 0.16 15.95
C LEU A 131 -21.08 -0.19 16.33
N ALA A 132 -21.91 0.84 16.60
CA ALA A 132 -23.35 0.66 16.74
C ALA A 132 -23.98 0.03 15.48
N ASP A 133 -25.16 -0.58 15.65
CA ASP A 133 -25.97 -1.12 14.56
C ASP A 133 -25.27 -2.21 13.72
N GLN A 134 -24.36 -2.97 14.33
CA GLN A 134 -23.60 -4.04 13.67
C GLN A 134 -22.70 -3.56 12.51
N THR A 135 -22.38 -2.27 12.47
CA THR A 135 -21.46 -1.70 11.47
C THR A 135 -20.01 -1.95 11.87
N TYR A 136 -19.15 -2.33 10.94
CA TYR A 136 -17.73 -2.56 11.17
C TYR A 136 -16.89 -1.38 10.70
N GLN A 137 -15.99 -0.89 11.53
CA GLN A 137 -14.93 0.02 11.12
C GLN A 137 -13.64 -0.78 10.92
N VAL A 138 -13.11 -0.75 9.71
CA VAL A 138 -11.83 -1.36 9.34
C VAL A 138 -10.80 -0.26 9.17
N GLU A 139 -9.69 -0.41 9.86
CA GLU A 139 -8.56 0.50 9.83
C GLU A 139 -7.32 -0.27 9.37
N ILE A 140 -6.64 0.24 8.35
CA ILE A 140 -5.37 -0.33 7.86
C ILE A 140 -4.33 0.77 7.97
N THR A 141 -3.30 0.52 8.76
CA THR A 141 -2.16 1.41 8.92
C THR A 141 -0.95 0.79 8.21
N PHE A 142 -0.33 1.54 7.31
CA PHE A 142 0.89 1.13 6.61
C PHE A 142 1.92 2.27 6.63
N ARG A 143 3.17 1.93 6.37
CA ARG A 143 4.29 2.86 6.39
C ARG A 143 4.56 3.43 4.99
N ASP A 144 4.56 4.75 4.86
CA ASP A 144 5.12 5.45 3.71
C ASP A 144 6.62 5.66 3.94
N THR A 145 7.45 4.90 3.23
CA THR A 145 8.91 4.88 3.36
C THR A 145 9.59 6.16 2.85
N ILE A 146 8.85 7.03 2.18
CA ILE A 146 9.36 8.32 1.71
C ILE A 146 8.55 9.40 2.42
N ALA A 147 8.92 9.68 3.66
CA ALA A 147 8.37 10.77 4.46
C ALA A 147 9.44 11.78 4.86
N PHE A 148 9.00 12.99 5.19
CA PHE A 148 9.84 14.10 5.62
C PHE A 148 9.30 14.65 6.93
N ASN A 149 10.22 14.95 7.84
CA ASN A 149 9.92 15.63 9.08
C ASN A 149 9.61 17.11 8.82
N SER A 150 9.06 17.80 9.84
CA SER A 150 8.73 19.23 9.76
C SER A 150 9.94 20.14 9.50
N ASP A 151 11.16 19.67 9.77
CA ASP A 151 12.43 20.33 9.49
C ASP A 151 12.96 20.07 8.07
N GLY A 152 12.24 19.30 7.25
CA GLY A 152 12.63 18.92 5.89
C GLY A 152 13.62 17.75 5.81
N SER A 153 14.07 17.20 6.95
CA SER A 153 14.90 16.00 6.97
C SER A 153 14.09 14.76 6.54
N ARG A 154 14.74 13.79 5.89
CA ARG A 154 14.08 12.50 5.57
C ARG A 154 13.85 11.74 6.86
N ASP A 155 12.62 11.28 7.05
CA ASP A 155 12.30 10.33 8.11
C ASP A 155 12.87 8.97 7.72
N ALA A 156 13.82 8.48 8.52
CA ALA A 156 14.50 7.20 8.28
C ALA A 156 13.55 6.01 8.53
N ASP A 157 12.58 6.19 9.42
CA ASP A 157 11.57 5.19 9.72
C ASP A 157 10.38 5.33 8.77
N GLY A 158 10.13 6.51 8.21
CA GLY A 158 8.98 6.79 7.35
C GLY A 158 7.69 7.03 8.14
N ALA A 159 6.68 7.60 7.49
CA ALA A 159 5.46 8.03 8.16
C ALA A 159 4.39 6.93 8.15
N LEU A 160 3.69 6.77 9.27
CA LEU A 160 2.50 5.92 9.32
C LEU A 160 1.31 6.62 8.66
N VAL A 161 0.63 5.92 7.78
CA VAL A 161 -0.58 6.35 7.10
C VAL A 161 -1.69 5.36 7.43
N THR A 162 -2.79 5.88 7.96
CA THR A 162 -3.96 5.10 8.36
C THR A 162 -5.11 5.37 7.42
N LEU A 163 -5.70 4.30 6.87
CA LEU A 163 -6.92 4.33 6.08
C LEU A 163 -8.05 3.72 6.90
N THR A 164 -9.16 4.45 7.00
CA THR A 164 -10.34 4.00 7.72
C THR A 164 -11.50 3.83 6.74
N SER A 165 -12.18 2.70 6.82
CA SER A 165 -13.38 2.37 6.06
C SER A 165 -14.48 1.88 7.00
N VAL A 166 -15.73 2.23 6.70
CA VAL A 166 -16.91 1.83 7.46
C VAL A 166 -17.77 0.91 6.60
N ILE A 167 -18.15 -0.23 7.15
CA ILE A 167 -18.80 -1.33 6.44
C ILE A 167 -20.09 -1.67 7.14
N ASN A 168 -21.21 -1.48 6.45
CA ASN A 168 -22.50 -2.01 6.88
C ASN A 168 -22.67 -3.43 6.31
N PRO A 169 -22.90 -4.45 7.16
CA PRO A 169 -23.17 -5.81 6.72
C PRO A 169 -24.61 -6.05 6.27
N ASN A 170 -25.55 -5.15 6.57
CA ASN A 170 -26.97 -5.24 6.20
C ASN A 170 -27.25 -4.74 4.78
#